data_AF-A0A847M296-F1
#
_entry.id   AF-A0A847M296-F1
#
_cell.length_a   1.000
_cell.length_b   1.000
_cell.length_c   1.000
_cell.angle_alpha   90.00
_cell.angle_beta   90.00
_cell.angle_gamma   90.00
#
_symmetry.space_group_name_H-M   'P 1'
#
loop_
_entity.id
_entity.type
_entity.pdbx_description
1 polymer ?
#
loop_
_entity_poly.entity_id
_entity_poly.type
_entity_poly.pdbx_seq_one_letter_code
_entity_poly.pdbx_strand_id
1 'polypeptide(L)'
;MAYLFGLDTAVSEVVHFEDITVLVVNRFDRRFVNDNSRILRIPQEDFCQITGTPPSNKYEADGGPGITSIMKILLGSRNAISDRENFFRAQVLFMLLAAPDGHGKNFSVFIERG
;
A
#
# COMPACT_ATOMS: atom_id res chain seq x y z
N MET A 1 -4.55 -2.00 14.28
CA MET A 1 -4.73 -0.58 14.63
C MET A 1 -5.20 0.26 13.46
N ALA A 2 -4.51 0.32 12.31
CA ALA A 2 -4.93 1.16 11.17
C ALA A 2 -6.37 0.89 10.66
N TYR A 3 -6.83 -0.37 10.63
CA TYR A 3 -8.22 -0.72 10.30
C TYR A 3 -9.27 -0.05 11.23
N LEU A 4 -8.92 0.22 12.50
CA LEU A 4 -9.81 0.92 13.44
C LEU A 4 -10.00 2.39 13.09
N PHE A 5 -9.08 2.96 12.30
CA PHE A 5 -9.16 4.31 11.77
C PHE A 5 -9.85 4.36 10.39
N GLY A 6 -10.48 3.25 9.96
CA GLY A 6 -11.21 3.18 8.68
C GLY A 6 -10.30 3.18 7.46
N LEU A 7 -9.06 2.67 7.58
CA LEU A 7 -8.20 2.39 6.44
C LEU A 7 -8.29 0.91 6.06
N ASP A 8 -8.38 0.64 4.76
CA ASP A 8 -8.25 -0.72 4.24
C ASP A 8 -6.79 -1.18 4.39
N THR A 9 -6.58 -2.20 5.22
CA THR A 9 -5.25 -2.75 5.50
C THR A 9 -5.21 -4.25 5.26
N ALA A 10 -4.03 -4.76 4.94
CA ALA A 10 -3.81 -6.19 4.85
C ALA A 10 -4.18 -6.90 6.16
N VAL A 11 -4.95 -7.98 6.06
CA VAL A 11 -5.22 -8.86 7.19
C VAL A 11 -3.88 -9.44 7.66
N SER A 12 -3.62 -9.35 8.96
CA SER A 12 -2.38 -9.81 9.54
C SER A 12 -2.60 -10.42 10.92
N GLU A 13 -1.77 -11.41 11.24
CA GLU A 13 -1.80 -12.13 12.51
C GLU A 13 -0.39 -12.43 13.01
N VAL A 14 -0.24 -12.52 14.32
CA VAL A 14 1.02 -12.94 14.96
C VAL A 14 0.97 -14.45 15.13
N VAL A 15 1.94 -15.16 14.53
CA VAL A 15 2.03 -16.62 14.55
C VAL A 15 3.33 -17.03 15.23
N HIS A 16 3.30 -18.15 15.94
CA HIS A 16 4.46 -18.72 16.62
C HIS A 16 4.84 -20.04 15.95
N PHE A 17 6.10 -20.13 15.50
CA PHE A 17 6.72 -21.35 14.99
C PHE A 17 7.83 -21.73 15.94
N GLU A 18 7.59 -22.74 16.78
CA GLU A 18 8.51 -23.12 17.87
C GLU A 18 8.83 -21.90 18.75
N ASP A 19 10.08 -21.44 18.76
CA ASP A 19 10.58 -20.29 19.51
C ASP A 19 10.58 -18.98 18.71
N ILE A 20 10.08 -18.98 17.46
CA ILE A 20 10.07 -17.83 16.56
C ILE A 20 8.67 -17.22 16.48
N THR A 21 8.55 -15.95 16.90
CA THR A 21 7.35 -15.13 16.67
C THR A 21 7.46 -14.39 15.35
N VAL A 22 6.47 -14.53 14.46
CA VAL A 22 6.42 -13.85 13.15
C VAL A 22 5.10 -13.11 12.93
N LEU A 23 5.12 -12.10 12.06
CA LEU A 23 3.91 -11.45 11.54
C LEU A 23 3.57 -12.06 10.17
N VAL A 24 2.44 -12.76 10.09
CA VAL A 24 1.90 -13.25 8.81
C VAL A 24 0.97 -12.18 8.25
N VAL A 25 1.21 -11.76 7.01
CA VAL A 25 0.41 -10.73 6.32
C VAL A 25 -0.18 -11.32 5.05
N ASN A 26 -1.51 -11.29 4.94
CA ASN A 26 -2.19 -11.73 3.74
C ASN A 26 -1.87 -10.82 2.57
N ARG A 27 -1.32 -11.41 1.51
CA ARG A 27 -1.01 -10.71 0.27
C ARG A 27 -2.29 -10.26 -0.43
N PHE A 28 -2.46 -8.95 -0.57
CA PHE A 28 -3.59 -8.34 -1.26
C PHE A 28 -3.46 -8.35 -2.79
N ASP A 29 -2.27 -8.69 -3.32
CA ASP A 29 -2.03 -8.94 -4.75
C ASP A 29 -2.25 -10.42 -5.15
N ARG A 30 -2.93 -11.20 -4.29
CA ARG A 30 -3.27 -12.61 -4.51
C ARG A 30 -4.75 -12.85 -4.21
N ARG A 31 -5.39 -13.73 -4.98
CA ARG A 31 -6.78 -14.14 -4.75
C ARG A 31 -6.96 -15.63 -5.04
N PHE A 32 -7.56 -16.34 -4.11
CA PHE A 32 -8.01 -17.71 -4.33
C PHE A 32 -9.26 -17.73 -5.23
N VAL A 33 -9.30 -18.67 -6.17
CA VAL A 33 -10.43 -18.90 -7.08
C VAL A 33 -10.68 -20.40 -7.22
N ASN A 34 -11.85 -20.75 -7.77
CA ASN A 34 -12.27 -22.14 -8.00
C ASN A 34 -12.20 -22.97 -6.71
N ASP A 35 -12.94 -22.54 -5.68
CA ASP A 35 -12.99 -23.21 -4.37
C ASP A 35 -11.58 -23.45 -3.77
N ASN A 36 -10.78 -22.37 -3.76
CA ASN A 36 -9.40 -22.35 -3.27
C ASN A 36 -8.40 -23.29 -3.96
N SER A 37 -8.77 -23.93 -5.07
CA SER A 37 -7.85 -24.80 -5.82
C SER A 37 -6.79 -24.05 -6.63
N ARG A 38 -6.97 -22.74 -6.85
CA ARG A 38 -6.05 -21.91 -7.65
C ARG A 38 -5.83 -20.54 -7.04
N ILE A 39 -4.62 -20.01 -7.21
CA ILE A 39 -4.24 -18.65 -6.79
C ILE A 39 -3.97 -17.79 -8.03
N LEU A 40 -4.70 -16.69 -8.17
CA LEU A 40 -4.45 -15.66 -9.17
C LEU A 40 -3.55 -14.56 -8.60
N ARG A 41 -2.75 -13.95 -9.48
CA ARG A 41 -1.98 -12.73 -9.19
C ARG A 41 -2.78 -11.52 -9.68
N ILE A 42 -2.87 -10.49 -8.85
CA ILE A 42 -3.50 -9.21 -9.19
C ILE A 42 -2.37 -8.23 -9.53
N PRO A 43 -2.33 -7.63 -10.74
CA PRO A 43 -1.32 -6.65 -11.09
C PRO A 43 -1.36 -5.43 -10.17
N GLN A 44 -0.19 -5.02 -9.69
CA GLN A 44 -0.01 -3.92 -8.75
C GLN A 44 1.35 -3.26 -9.00
N GLU A 45 1.41 -1.94 -8.85
CA GLU A 45 2.65 -1.17 -8.86
C GLU A 45 2.73 -0.21 -7.67
N ASP A 46 3.93 -0.02 -7.13
CA ASP A 46 4.21 1.00 -6.12
C ASP A 46 4.46 2.38 -6.74
N PHE A 47 4.40 3.45 -5.93
CA PHE A 47 4.54 4.80 -6.50
C PHE A 47 5.92 5.12 -7.06
N CYS A 48 6.98 4.40 -6.67
CA CYS A 48 8.27 4.57 -7.34
C CYS A 48 8.22 3.98 -8.76
N GLN A 49 7.57 2.84 -8.94
CA GLN A 49 7.38 2.24 -10.27
C GLN A 49 6.52 3.15 -11.16
N ILE A 50 5.40 3.65 -10.64
CA ILE A 50 4.48 4.53 -11.38
C ILE A 50 5.18 5.81 -11.87
N THR A 51 6.07 6.39 -11.06
CA THR A 51 6.81 7.59 -11.44
C THR A 51 8.14 7.31 -12.14
N GLY A 52 8.50 6.05 -12.36
CA GLY A 52 9.81 5.67 -12.91
C GLY A 52 10.99 6.04 -12.00
N THR A 53 10.73 6.22 -10.70
CA THR A 53 11.74 6.56 -9.69
C THR A 53 12.54 5.32 -9.28
N PRO A 54 13.89 5.37 -9.27
CA PRO A 54 14.71 4.28 -8.76
C PRO A 54 14.39 3.94 -7.30
N PRO A 55 14.47 2.67 -6.88
CA PRO A 55 14.15 2.27 -5.52
C PRO A 55 15.08 2.90 -4.45
N SER A 56 16.29 3.30 -4.84
CA SER A 56 17.24 4.05 -3.98
C SER A 56 16.72 5.43 -3.59
N ASN A 57 15.81 6.00 -4.38
CA ASN A 57 15.28 7.35 -4.22
C ASN A 57 13.81 7.29 -3.74
N LYS A 58 13.46 6.27 -2.96
CA LYS A 58 12.08 6.05 -2.49
C LYS A 58 11.56 7.16 -1.56
N TYR A 59 12.47 7.85 -0.85
CA TYR A 59 12.15 8.93 0.06
C TYR A 59 12.00 10.26 -0.68
N GLU A 60 11.03 11.09 -0.26
CA GLU A 60 10.82 12.42 -0.82
C GLU A 60 12.07 13.30 -0.71
N ALA A 61 12.80 13.21 0.41
CA ALA A 61 14.06 13.95 0.63
C ALA A 61 15.16 13.60 -0.41
N ASP A 62 15.11 12.40 -0.99
CA ASP A 62 16.04 11.90 -2.01
C ASP A 62 15.51 12.06 -3.44
N GLY A 63 14.42 12.84 -3.62
CA GLY A 63 13.78 13.07 -4.91
C GLY A 63 12.68 12.06 -5.27
N GLY A 64 12.21 11.27 -4.30
CA GLY A 64 11.11 10.34 -4.46
C GLY A 64 9.72 11.00 -4.56
N PRO A 65 8.67 10.23 -4.89
CA PRO A 65 7.32 10.75 -4.99
C PRO A 65 6.77 11.18 -3.61
N GLY A 66 6.52 12.48 -3.46
CA GLY A 66 5.88 13.08 -2.29
C GLY A 66 4.35 13.10 -2.34
N ILE A 67 3.73 13.63 -1.28
CA ILE A 67 2.27 13.70 -1.12
C ILE A 67 1.59 14.39 -2.31
N THR A 68 2.12 15.53 -2.76
CA THR A 68 1.52 16.29 -3.87
C THR A 68 1.53 15.51 -5.19
N SER A 69 2.63 14.83 -5.50
CA SER A 69 2.78 14.03 -6.71
C SER A 69 1.84 12.82 -6.69
N ILE A 70 1.78 12.11 -5.56
CA ILE A 70 0.89 10.96 -5.37
C ILE A 70 -0.58 11.39 -5.49
N MET A 71 -0.98 12.48 -4.83
CA MET A 71 -2.34 13.02 -4.92
C MET A 71 -2.73 13.39 -6.35
N LYS A 72 -1.79 13.91 -7.15
CA LYS A 72 -2.02 14.23 -8.56
C LYS A 72 -2.24 12.97 -9.40
N ILE A 73 -1.44 11.92 -9.18
CA ILE A 73 -1.61 10.63 -9.87
C ILE A 73 -2.97 10.01 -9.53
N LEU A 74 -3.38 10.05 -8.26
CA LEU A 74 -4.66 9.51 -7.81
C LEU A 74 -5.90 10.22 -8.41
N LEU A 75 -5.76 11.40 -9.05
CA LEU A 75 -6.84 11.99 -9.84
C LEU A 75 -7.26 11.10 -11.02
N GLY A 76 -6.36 10.25 -11.53
CA GLY A 76 -6.65 9.30 -12.60
C GLY A 76 -7.23 7.97 -12.11
N SER A 77 -7.42 7.78 -10.78
CA SER A 77 -8.02 6.55 -10.27
C SER A 77 -9.51 6.48 -10.60
N ARG A 78 -10.02 5.25 -10.83
CA ARG A 78 -11.45 4.95 -10.95
C ARG A 78 -12.26 5.48 -9.75
N ASN A 79 -11.66 5.50 -8.56
CA ASN A 79 -12.27 5.99 -7.32
C ASN A 79 -11.51 7.21 -6.75
N ALA A 80 -11.11 8.15 -7.62
CA ALA A 80 -10.20 9.26 -7.28
C ALA A 80 -10.48 10.00 -5.96
N ILE A 81 -11.75 10.28 -5.63
CA ILE A 81 -12.11 10.97 -4.37
C ILE A 81 -11.73 10.09 -3.16
N SER A 82 -12.24 8.86 -3.13
CA SER A 82 -12.02 7.91 -2.02
C SER A 82 -10.54 7.58 -1.84
N ASP A 83 -9.81 7.35 -2.93
CA ASP A 83 -8.39 6.98 -2.85
C ASP A 83 -7.53 8.13 -2.32
N ARG A 84 -7.85 9.37 -2.69
CA ARG A 84 -7.19 10.57 -2.16
C ARG A 84 -7.51 10.79 -0.69
N GLU A 85 -8.76 10.58 -0.29
CA GLU A 85 -9.16 10.63 1.12
C GLU A 85 -8.43 9.58 1.96
N ASN A 86 -8.37 8.34 1.48
CA ASN A 86 -7.68 7.24 2.15
C ASN A 86 -6.17 7.48 2.23
N PHE A 87 -5.54 7.94 1.15
CA PHE A 87 -4.12 8.26 1.14
C PHE A 87 -3.79 9.38 2.13
N PHE A 88 -4.58 10.46 2.17
CA PHE A 88 -4.36 11.56 3.10
C PHE A 88 -4.63 11.15 4.55
N ARG A 89 -5.67 10.33 4.80
CA ARG A 89 -5.94 9.73 6.11
C ARG A 89 -4.76 8.89 6.61
N ALA A 90 -4.11 8.13 5.72
CA ALA A 90 -2.89 7.39 6.05
C ALA A 90 -1.75 8.32 6.48
N GLN A 91 -1.57 9.48 5.84
CA GLN A 91 -0.54 10.45 6.23
C GLN A 91 -0.79 11.00 7.64
N VAL A 92 -2.04 11.35 7.95
CA VAL A 92 -2.43 11.80 9.31
C VAL A 92 -2.17 10.70 10.33
N LEU A 93 -2.48 9.45 10.00
CA LEU A 93 -2.22 8.33 10.90
C LEU A 93 -0.72 8.08 11.11
N PHE A 94 0.11 8.18 10.07
CA PHE A 94 1.56 8.07 10.20
C PHE A 94 2.12 9.16 11.12
N MET A 95 1.61 10.39 11.02
CA MET A 95 1.97 11.46 11.94
C MET A 95 1.56 11.15 13.38
N LEU A 96 0.32 10.69 13.62
CA LEU A 96 -0.18 10.35 14.96
C LEU A 96 0.58 9.18 15.61
N LEU A 97 1.03 8.22 14.80
CA LEU A 97 1.77 7.05 15.27
C LEU A 97 3.29 7.24 15.29
N ALA A 98 3.78 8.44 14.94
CA ALA A 98 5.21 8.72 14.74
C ALA A 98 5.90 7.66 13.86
N ALA A 99 5.28 7.33 12.72
CA ALA A 99 5.77 6.38 11.73
C ALA A 99 6.43 7.14 10.55
N PRO A 100 7.74 7.46 10.63
CA PRO A 100 8.40 8.34 9.65
C PRO A 100 8.72 7.65 8.31
N ASP A 101 8.65 6.32 8.23
CA ASP A 101 9.08 5.54 7.07
C ASP A 101 7.98 5.39 6.00
N GLY A 102 7.10 6.38 5.85
CA GLY A 102 5.98 6.37 4.91
C GLY A 102 6.36 6.77 3.49
N HIS A 103 7.27 6.04 2.85
CA HIS A 103 7.86 6.42 1.56
C HIS A 103 7.09 5.88 0.35
N GLY A 104 7.45 6.29 -0.87
CA GLY A 104 6.73 5.96 -2.11
C GLY A 104 6.48 4.47 -2.36
N LYS A 105 7.34 3.58 -1.85
CA LYS A 105 7.16 2.12 -1.99
C LYS A 105 6.14 1.49 -1.03
N ASN A 106 5.66 2.19 -0.01
CA ASN A 106 4.65 1.66 0.93
C ASN A 106 3.22 1.84 0.43
N PHE A 107 3.06 2.59 -0.66
CA PHE A 107 1.76 2.83 -1.30
C PHE A 107 1.78 2.22 -2.69
N SER A 108 0.67 1.64 -3.09
CA SER A 108 0.55 0.97 -4.38
C SER A 108 -0.86 1.13 -4.94
N VAL A 109 -0.99 0.94 -6.24
CA VAL A 109 -2.28 0.89 -6.94
C VAL A 109 -2.42 -0.44 -7.66
N PHE A 110 -3.66 -0.93 -7.77
CA PHE A 110 -3.95 -2.05 -8.67
C PHE A 110 -4.05 -1.56 -10.11
N ILE A 111 -3.55 -2.35 -11.05
CA ILE A 111 -3.70 -2.09 -12.49
C ILE A 111 -4.92 -2.86 -12.98
N GLU A 112 -5.98 -2.12 -13.30
CA GLU A 112 -7.21 -2.67 -13.88
C GLU A 112 -7.15 -2.68 -15.41
N ARG A 113 -8.08 -3.40 -16.05
CA ARG A 113 -8.24 -3.33 -17.50
C ARG A 113 -8.80 -1.96 -17.87
N GLY A 114 -8.24 -1.34 -18.90
CA GLY A 114 -8.76 -0.11 -19.51
C GLY A 114 -10.06 -0.34 -20.27
#